data_AF-A0A4Y5R1H4-F1
#
_entry.id   AF-A0A4Y5R1H4-F1
#
_cell.length_a   1.000
_cell.length_b   1.000
_cell.length_c   1.000
_cell.angle_alpha   90.00
_cell.angle_beta   90.00
_cell.angle_gamma   90.00
#
_symmetry.space_group_name_H-M   'P 1'
#
loop_
_entity.id
_entity.type
_entity.pdbx_description
1 polymer ?
#
loop_
_entity_poly.entity_id
_entity_poly.type
_entity_poly.pdbx_seq_one_letter_code
_entity_poly.pdbx_strand_id
1 'polypeptide(L)'
;MLPVPIIFFFARRVLEWGADKPIIGKFFTWCLKKGHSGGAKLEKVAGERGVFLALMLFVGIPIPGTGAWTGTLAASVLDWKFKTSVLAVVLGIILAGIIMAVLTTIGLKAFI
;
A
#
# COMPACT_ATOMS: atom_id res chain seq x y z
N MET A 1 9.02 5.30 -7.84
CA MET A 1 7.74 5.85 -8.37
C MET A 1 7.36 5.28 -9.73
N LEU A 2 8.30 5.07 -10.65
CA LEU A 2 8.04 4.45 -11.96
C LEU A 2 7.17 3.16 -11.95
N PRO A 3 7.37 2.19 -11.03
CA PRO A 3 6.58 0.95 -11.04
C PRO A 3 5.21 1.09 -10.40
N VAL A 4 4.94 2.18 -9.67
CA VAL A 4 3.71 2.36 -8.86
C VAL A 4 2.43 2.37 -9.72
N PRO A 5 2.36 3.14 -10.83
CA PRO A 5 1.19 3.09 -11.71
C PRO A 5 0.98 1.70 -12.31
N ILE A 6 2.07 1.06 -12.75
CA ILE A 6 2.03 -0.25 -13.38
C ILE A 6 1.48 -1.28 -12.38
N ILE A 7 2.03 -1.33 -11.17
CA ILE A 7 1.59 -2.27 -10.12
C ILE A 7 0.13 -2.01 -9.78
N PHE A 8 -0.26 -0.76 -9.56
CA PHE A 8 -1.63 -0.45 -9.15
C PHE A 8 -2.67 -0.91 -10.19
N PHE A 9 -2.49 -0.53 -11.45
CA PHE A 9 -3.45 -0.88 -12.51
C PHE A 9 -3.36 -2.35 -12.92
N PHE A 10 -2.15 -2.89 -13.02
CA PHE A 10 -1.95 -4.29 -13.40
C PHE A 10 -2.47 -5.23 -12.31
N ALA A 11 -2.18 -4.96 -11.03
CA ALA A 11 -2.69 -5.78 -9.93
C ALA A 11 -4.22 -5.80 -9.92
N ARG A 12 -4.87 -4.64 -10.11
CA ARG A 12 -6.32 -4.61 -10.20
C ARG A 12 -6.87 -5.43 -11.37
N ARG A 13 -6.28 -5.25 -12.55
CA ARG A 13 -6.65 -5.99 -13.77
C ARG A 13 -6.49 -7.51 -13.60
N VAL A 14 -5.39 -7.94 -12.97
CA VAL A 14 -5.11 -9.35 -12.68
C VAL A 14 -6.08 -9.90 -11.64
N LEU A 15 -6.41 -9.11 -10.61
CA LEU A 15 -7.35 -9.53 -9.57
C LEU A 15 -8.75 -9.76 -10.15
N GLU A 16 -9.23 -8.82 -10.97
CA GLU A 16 -10.52 -8.91 -11.67
C GLU A 16 -10.54 -10.08 -12.67
N TRP A 17 -9.52 -10.21 -13.51
CA TRP A 17 -9.42 -11.33 -14.47
C TRP A 17 -9.31 -12.70 -13.80
N GLY A 18 -8.63 -12.76 -12.66
CA GLY A 18 -8.44 -13.98 -11.88
C GLY A 18 -9.71 -14.44 -11.18
N ALA A 19 -10.64 -13.53 -10.89
CA ALA A 19 -11.93 -13.85 -10.25
C ALA A 19 -12.81 -14.77 -11.11
N ASP A 20 -12.74 -14.64 -12.43
CA ASP A 20 -13.55 -15.41 -13.38
C ASP A 20 -12.99 -16.81 -13.70
N LYS A 21 -11.91 -17.24 -13.05
CA LYS A 21 -11.26 -18.54 -13.34
C LYS A 21 -11.79 -19.67 -12.45
N PRO A 22 -11.98 -20.89 -12.99
CA PRO A 22 -12.66 -21.98 -12.28
C PRO A 22 -11.89 -22.52 -11.07
N ILE A 23 -10.55 -22.44 -11.07
CA ILE A 23 -9.69 -23.02 -10.02
C ILE A 23 -9.29 -21.96 -8.99
N ILE A 24 -8.84 -20.80 -9.46
CA ILE A 24 -8.29 -19.72 -8.62
C ILE A 24 -9.32 -18.61 -8.29
N GLY A 25 -10.47 -18.59 -8.96
CA GLY A 25 -11.45 -17.51 -8.87
C GLY A 25 -11.99 -17.25 -7.47
N LYS A 26 -12.13 -18.28 -6.64
CA LYS A 26 -12.55 -18.12 -5.23
C LYS A 26 -11.57 -17.27 -4.43
N PHE A 27 -10.26 -17.45 -4.62
CA PHE A 27 -9.23 -16.67 -3.93
C PHE A 27 -9.23 -15.22 -4.40
N PHE A 28 -9.26 -15.00 -5.71
CA PHE A 28 -9.28 -13.66 -6.30
C PHE A 28 -10.54 -12.87 -5.93
N THR A 29 -11.71 -13.53 -5.98
CA THR A 29 -12.99 -12.95 -5.52
C THR A 29 -12.95 -12.65 -4.01
N TRP A 30 -12.33 -13.53 -3.21
CA TRP A 30 -12.13 -13.28 -1.79
C TRP A 30 -11.24 -12.06 -1.56
N CYS A 31 -10.12 -11.92 -2.28
CA CYS A 31 -9.22 -10.77 -2.21
C CYS A 31 -9.94 -9.47 -2.59
N LEU A 32 -10.70 -9.45 -3.69
CA LEU A 32 -11.48 -8.29 -4.12
C LEU A 32 -12.56 -7.91 -3.10
N LYS A 33 -13.33 -8.90 -2.61
CA LYS A 33 -14.40 -8.66 -1.63
C LYS A 33 -13.83 -8.20 -0.29
N LYS A 34 -12.73 -8.81 0.16
CA LYS A 34 -12.03 -8.44 1.40
C LYS A 34 -11.40 -7.06 1.30
N GLY A 35 -10.79 -6.75 0.16
CA GLY A 35 -10.20 -5.46 -0.12
C GLY A 35 -11.23 -4.34 -0.14
N HIS A 36 -12.31 -4.51 -0.91
CA HIS A 36 -13.40 -3.53 -0.99
C HIS A 36 -14.10 -3.33 0.36
N SER A 37 -14.43 -4.41 1.07
CA SER A 37 -15.02 -4.31 2.43
C SER A 37 -14.05 -3.71 3.47
N GLY A 38 -12.76 -4.01 3.36
CA GLY A 38 -11.72 -3.44 4.21
C GLY A 38 -11.52 -1.95 3.98
N GLY A 39 -11.44 -1.53 2.72
CA GLY A 39 -11.36 -0.13 2.31
C GLY A 39 -12.60 0.64 2.76
N ALA A 40 -13.80 0.14 2.46
CA ALA A 40 -15.05 0.76 2.86
C ALA A 40 -15.21 0.86 4.39
N LYS A 41 -14.73 -0.14 5.16
CA LYS A 41 -14.76 -0.09 6.63
C LYS A 41 -13.79 0.96 7.17
N LEU A 42 -12.57 1.02 6.65
CA LEU A 42 -11.57 2.03 7.04
C LEU A 42 -12.05 3.44 6.68
N GLU A 43 -12.63 3.61 5.50
CA GLU A 43 -13.21 4.89 5.06
C GLU A 43 -14.42 5.29 5.91
N LYS A 44 -15.29 4.36 6.30
CA LYS A 44 -16.40 4.64 7.23
C LYS A 44 -15.94 5.06 8.62
N VAL A 45 -14.89 4.44 9.15
CA VAL A 45 -14.43 4.68 10.53
C VAL A 45 -13.52 5.92 10.62
N ALA A 46 -12.63 6.10 9.64
CA ALA A 46 -11.56 7.10 9.71
C ALA A 46 -11.58 8.09 8.54
N GLY A 47 -12.54 7.98 7.62
CA GLY A 47 -12.65 8.83 6.43
C GLY A 47 -11.56 8.57 5.40
N GLU A 48 -11.59 9.32 4.30
CA GLU A 48 -10.54 9.27 3.26
C GLU A 48 -9.15 9.62 3.83
N ARG A 49 -9.08 10.53 4.82
CA ARG A 49 -7.83 10.89 5.48
C ARG A 49 -7.26 9.77 6.33
N GLY A 50 -8.10 8.93 6.93
CA GLY A 50 -7.68 7.77 7.69
C GLY A 50 -7.05 6.70 6.81
N VAL A 51 -7.69 6.40 5.66
CA VAL A 51 -7.11 5.48 4.67
C VAL A 51 -5.80 6.03 4.11
N PHE A 52 -5.73 7.34 3.87
CA PHE A 52 -4.50 8.02 3.44
C PHE A 52 -3.35 7.83 4.43
N LEU A 53 -3.60 8.14 5.71
CA LEU A 53 -2.61 8.03 6.77
C LEU A 53 -2.21 6.58 7.00
N ALA A 54 -3.16 5.65 7.00
CA ALA A 54 -2.88 4.23 7.14
C ALA A 54 -1.95 3.73 6.02
N LEU A 55 -2.22 4.12 4.77
CA LEU A 55 -1.38 3.75 3.63
C LEU A 55 0.00 4.43 3.68
N MET A 56 0.05 5.72 4.04
CA MET A 56 1.30 6.45 4.20
C MET A 56 2.17 5.85 5.31
N LEU A 57 1.61 5.55 6.47
CA LEU A 57 2.31 4.95 7.60
C LEU A 57 2.72 3.51 7.30
N PHE A 58 1.87 2.75 6.61
CA PHE A 58 2.23 1.40 6.15
C PHE A 58 3.50 1.45 5.31
N VAL A 59 3.61 2.39 4.37
CA VAL A 59 4.81 2.56 3.54
C VAL A 59 5.96 3.21 4.31
N GLY A 60 5.65 4.12 5.22
CA GLY A 60 6.62 5.01 5.86
C GLY A 60 7.34 4.42 7.06
N ILE A 61 6.77 3.41 7.73
CA ILE A 61 7.48 2.67 8.76
C ILE A 61 8.35 1.61 8.05
N PRO A 62 9.69 1.68 8.17
CA PRO A 62 10.60 0.81 7.43
C PRO A 62 10.63 -0.60 8.05
N ILE A 63 9.63 -1.42 7.74
CA ILE A 63 9.51 -2.82 8.19
C ILE A 63 9.77 -3.73 6.97
N PRO A 64 10.42 -4.90 7.12
CA PRO A 64 10.52 -5.87 6.04
C PRO A 64 9.12 -6.22 5.50
N GLY A 65 8.93 -6.10 4.19
CA GLY A 65 7.65 -6.35 3.52
C GLY A 65 6.73 -5.13 3.38
N THR A 66 7.02 -4.02 4.05
CA THR A 66 6.37 -2.73 3.77
C THR A 66 7.16 -1.91 2.75
N GLY A 67 6.49 -1.02 2.03
CA GLY A 67 7.14 -0.13 1.07
C GLY A 67 6.27 0.20 -0.13
N ALA A 68 6.87 0.86 -1.12
CA ALA A 68 6.14 1.43 -2.24
C ALA A 68 5.32 0.39 -3.02
N TRP A 69 5.96 -0.72 -3.39
CA TRP A 69 5.38 -1.84 -4.13
C TRP A 69 4.22 -2.50 -3.39
N THR A 70 4.43 -2.95 -2.15
CA THR A 70 3.40 -3.63 -1.34
C THR A 70 2.31 -2.67 -0.90
N GLY A 71 2.64 -1.40 -0.65
CA GLY A 71 1.66 -0.34 -0.40
C GLY A 71 0.77 -0.08 -1.61
N THR A 72 1.33 -0.02 -2.82
CA THR A 72 0.53 0.14 -4.04
C THR A 72 -0.33 -1.07 -4.36
N LEU A 73 0.17 -2.28 -4.05
CA LEU A 73 -0.60 -3.50 -4.14
C LEU A 73 -1.77 -3.46 -3.15
N ALA A 74 -1.52 -3.09 -1.89
CA ALA A 74 -2.55 -2.95 -0.87
C ALA A 74 -3.61 -1.91 -1.28
N ALA A 75 -3.18 -0.77 -1.83
CA ALA A 75 -4.10 0.25 -2.34
C ALA A 75 -4.97 -0.24 -3.50
N SER A 76 -4.42 -1.06 -4.41
CA SER A 76 -5.17 -1.67 -5.52
C SER A 76 -6.19 -2.72 -5.05
N VAL A 77 -5.87 -3.44 -3.97
CA VAL A 77 -6.77 -4.43 -3.34
C VAL A 77 -7.87 -3.70 -2.56
N LEU A 78 -7.50 -2.67 -1.79
CA LEU A 78 -8.41 -1.79 -1.03
C LEU A 78 -9.35 -0.97 -1.93
N ASP A 79 -9.15 -1.00 -3.25
CA ASP A 79 -9.96 -0.31 -4.25
C ASP A 79 -10.02 1.21 -4.04
N TRP A 80 -8.89 1.79 -3.64
CA TRP A 80 -8.83 3.19 -3.25
C TRP A 80 -8.35 4.11 -4.38
N LYS A 81 -8.61 5.42 -4.28
CA LYS A 81 -8.32 6.39 -5.35
C LYS A 81 -6.83 6.39 -5.74
N PHE A 82 -6.54 6.18 -7.02
CA PHE A 82 -5.16 6.07 -7.55
C PHE A 82 -4.28 7.27 -7.17
N LYS A 83 -4.70 8.51 -7.47
CA LYS A 83 -3.90 9.72 -7.22
C LYS A 83 -3.58 9.90 -5.73
N THR A 84 -4.57 9.68 -4.87
CA THR A 84 -4.42 9.79 -3.41
C THR A 84 -3.52 8.70 -2.87
N SER A 85 -3.62 7.48 -3.42
CA SER A 85 -2.76 6.36 -3.09
C SER A 85 -1.30 6.63 -3.47
N VAL A 86 -1.06 7.14 -4.68
CA VAL A 86 0.29 7.53 -5.14
C VAL A 86 0.87 8.59 -4.20
N LEU A 87 0.09 9.61 -3.86
CA LEU A 87 0.54 10.66 -2.95
C LEU A 87 0.88 10.12 -1.55
N ALA A 88 0.04 9.24 -1.00
CA ALA A 88 0.30 8.58 0.29
C ALA A 88 1.60 7.78 0.26
N VAL A 89 1.83 7.02 -0.82
CA VAL A 89 3.03 6.20 -1.00
C VAL A 89 4.28 7.08 -1.15
N VAL A 90 4.22 8.16 -1.92
CA VAL A 90 5.34 9.12 -2.04
C VAL A 90 5.73 9.68 -0.68
N LEU A 91 4.75 10.17 0.07
CA LEU A 91 4.98 10.73 1.40
C LEU A 91 5.49 9.68 2.38
N GLY A 92 5.00 8.44 2.29
CA GLY A 92 5.52 7.31 3.05
C GLY A 92 6.98 7.04 2.76
N ILE A 93 7.41 7.02 1.49
CA ILE A 93 8.83 6.79 1.13
C ILE A 93 9.71 7.91 1.69
N ILE A 94 9.28 9.16 1.59
CA ILE A 94 10.01 10.30 2.16
C ILE A 94 10.16 10.12 3.67
N LEU A 95 9.07 9.75 4.36
CA LEU A 95 9.08 9.48 5.80
C LEU A 95 10.04 8.33 6.15
N ALA A 96 9.99 7.22 5.43
CA ALA A 96 10.88 6.08 5.63
C ALA A 96 12.35 6.48 5.42
N GLY A 97 12.63 7.29 4.39
CA GLY A 97 13.96 7.83 4.14
C GLY A 97 14.49 8.69 5.28
N ILE A 98 13.65 9.57 5.84
CA ILE A 98 14.00 10.40 7.00
C ILE A 98 14.27 9.52 8.23
N ILE A 99 13.38 8.57 8.53
CA ILE A 99 13.54 7.67 9.68
C ILE A 99 14.86 6.89 9.56
N MET A 100 15.12 6.28 8.41
CA MET A 100 16.33 5.51 8.19
C MET A 100 17.59 6.38 8.23
N ALA A 101 17.57 7.59 7.67
CA ALA A 101 18.70 8.52 7.75
C ALA A 101 19.03 8.89 9.21
N VAL A 102 18.03 9.18 10.03
CA VAL A 102 18.21 9.47 11.46
C VAL A 102 18.74 8.24 12.21
N LEU A 103 18.14 7.06 12.01
CA LEU A 103 18.58 5.83 12.67
C LEU A 103 20.01 5.45 12.30
N THR A 104 20.37 5.54 11.02
CA THR A 104 21.73 5.23 10.55
C THR A 104 22.75 6.24 11.09
N THR A 105 22.43 7.53 11.11
CA THR A 105 23.36 8.55 11.66
C THR A 105 23.58 8.42 13.16
N ILE A 106 22.53 8.11 13.94
CA ILE A 106 22.66 7.83 15.37
C ILE A 106 23.44 6.53 15.60
N GLY A 107 23.12 5.47 14.85
CA GLY A 107 23.80 4.17 14.96
C GLY A 107 25.29 4.24 14.64
N LEU A 108 25.67 4.98 13.58
CA LEU A 108 27.08 5.21 13.23
C LEU A 108 27.82 5.94 14.34
N LYS A 109 27.23 6.99 14.93
CA LYS A 109 27.82 7.75 16.06
C LYS A 109 27.92 6.94 17.35
N ALA A 110 27.10 5.90 17.52
CA ALA A 110 27.18 5.02 18.68
C ALA A 110 28.26 3.95 18.53
N PHE A 111 28.70 3.68 17.30
CA PHE A 111 29.68 2.63 16.98
C PHE A 111 31.10 3.17 16.77
N ILE A 112 31.23 4.39 16.25
CA ILE A 112 32.49 5.13 16.06
C ILE A 112 32.72 6.02 17.28
#